data_AF-A0A2Z6US48-F1
#
_entry.id   AF-A0A2Z6US48-F1
#
_cell.length_a   1.000
_cell.length_b   1.000
_cell.length_c   1.000
_cell.angle_alpha   90.00
_cell.angle_beta   90.00
_cell.angle_gamma   90.00
#
_symmetry.space_group_name_H-M   'P 1'
#
loop_
_entity.id
_entity.type
_entity.pdbx_description
1 polymer ?
#
loop_
_entity_poly.entity_id
_entity_poly.type
_entity_poly.pdbx_seq_one_letter_code
_entity_poly.pdbx_strand_id
1 'polypeptide(L)'
;MNLTPPEPLASYHSITDFSCGITSLDDWLKRRAYANQASGATRTFVTCVDNRVVGYYALASGAISIQSANGKFRRNMPNPIPVVILARLAVHKLNGFYFGSPI
;
A
#
# COMPACT_ATOMS: atom_id res chain seq x y z
N MET A 1 22.49 -6.02 -0.09
CA MET A 1 21.02 -6.00 -0.24
C MET A 1 20.66 -4.78 -1.05
N ASN A 2 20.33 -4.96 -2.33
CA ASN A 2 19.89 -3.84 -3.16
C ASN A 2 18.37 -3.82 -3.20
N LEU A 3 17.79 -2.70 -2.80
CA LEU A 3 16.34 -2.51 -2.78
C LEU A 3 15.89 -2.04 -4.17
N THR A 4 14.88 -2.70 -4.75
CA THR A 4 14.32 -2.27 -6.03
C THR A 4 13.48 -0.99 -5.85
N PRO A 5 13.42 -0.11 -6.86
CA PRO A 5 12.43 0.96 -6.85
C PRO A 5 11.01 0.38 -6.79
N PRO A 6 10.02 1.10 -6.24
CA PRO A 6 8.65 0.61 -6.20
C PRO A 6 8.10 0.31 -7.60
N GLU A 7 7.54 -0.89 -7.77
CA GLU A 7 6.92 -1.32 -9.03
C GLU A 7 5.56 -2.02 -8.79
N PRO A 8 4.67 -2.11 -9.80
CA PRO A 8 3.38 -2.78 -9.64
C PRO A 8 3.53 -4.25 -9.22
N LEU A 9 2.68 -4.70 -8.30
CA LEU A 9 2.64 -6.10 -7.90
C LEU A 9 2.31 -7.00 -9.10
N ALA A 10 3.26 -7.86 -9.45
CA ALA A 10 3.16 -8.86 -10.52
C ALA A 10 3.59 -10.26 -10.03
N SER A 11 3.15 -11.31 -10.73
CA SER A 11 3.21 -12.71 -10.28
C SER A 11 4.60 -13.26 -9.95
N TYR A 12 5.67 -12.61 -10.41
CA TYR A 12 7.05 -12.98 -10.10
C TYR A 12 7.50 -12.55 -8.68
N HIS A 13 6.72 -11.72 -8.00
CA HIS A 13 7.00 -11.29 -6.63
C HIS A 13 6.67 -12.38 -5.61
N SER A 14 7.64 -12.68 -4.75
CA SER A 14 7.46 -13.55 -3.60
C SER A 14 6.87 -12.78 -2.42
N ILE A 15 5.62 -13.12 -2.07
CA ILE A 15 4.84 -12.50 -0.99
C ILE A 15 4.51 -13.47 0.16
N THR A 16 4.79 -14.76 0.00
CA THR A 16 4.38 -15.82 0.95
C THR A 16 4.94 -15.59 2.35
N ASP A 17 6.18 -15.14 2.41
CA ASP A 17 6.91 -14.95 3.66
C ASP A 17 6.74 -13.55 4.25
N PHE A 18 5.98 -12.67 3.60
CA PHE A 18 5.80 -11.31 4.08
C PHE A 18 5.17 -11.32 5.49
N SER A 19 5.80 -10.64 6.43
CA SER A 19 5.30 -10.41 7.78
C SER A 19 5.73 -9.03 8.24
N CYS A 20 4.79 -8.11 8.43
CA CYS A 20 5.01 -6.81 9.06
C CYS A 20 4.62 -6.82 10.54
N GLY A 21 4.06 -7.93 11.03
CA GLY A 21 3.56 -8.07 12.40
C GLY A 21 2.11 -7.61 12.60
N ILE A 22 1.44 -7.21 11.53
CA ILE A 22 0.00 -6.90 11.53
C ILE A 22 -0.68 -7.90 10.62
N THR A 23 -1.31 -8.92 11.21
CA THR A 23 -1.90 -10.06 10.48
C THR A 23 -2.84 -9.63 9.36
N SER A 24 -3.65 -8.58 9.59
CA SER A 24 -4.60 -8.09 8.58
C SER A 24 -3.91 -7.50 7.34
N LEU A 25 -2.70 -6.93 7.47
CA LEU A 25 -1.91 -6.43 6.35
C LEU A 25 -1.15 -7.57 5.66
N ASP A 26 -0.63 -8.52 6.42
CA ASP A 26 0.09 -9.68 5.90
C ASP A 26 -0.83 -10.58 5.07
N ASP A 27 -1.99 -10.93 5.62
CA ASP A 27 -2.98 -11.78 4.95
C ASP A 27 -3.60 -11.08 3.74
N TRP A 28 -3.81 -9.76 3.81
CA TRP A 28 -4.34 -9.04 2.68
C TRP A 28 -3.39 -9.05 1.49
N LEU A 29 -2.09 -8.82 1.71
CA LEU A 29 -1.09 -8.91 0.64
C LEU A 29 -1.12 -10.30 0.00
N LYS A 30 -1.09 -11.34 0.82
CA LYS A 30 -1.00 -12.75 0.38
C LYS A 30 -2.24 -13.24 -0.35
N ARG A 31 -3.43 -12.78 0.04
CA ARG A 31 -4.71 -13.40 -0.39
C ARG A 31 -5.58 -12.48 -1.24
N ARG A 32 -5.39 -11.16 -1.21
CA ARG A 32 -6.34 -10.20 -1.78
C ARG A 32 -5.70 -9.19 -2.74
N ALA A 33 -4.43 -8.84 -2.58
CA ALA A 33 -3.79 -7.79 -3.37
C ALA A 33 -3.90 -8.01 -4.90
N TYR A 34 -3.64 -9.23 -5.38
CA TYR A 34 -3.78 -9.55 -6.80
C TYR A 34 -5.21 -9.46 -7.31
N ALA A 35 -6.17 -10.05 -6.59
CA ALA A 35 -7.58 -10.03 -6.98
C ALA A 35 -8.10 -8.58 -7.01
N ASN A 36 -7.73 -7.77 -6.03
CA ASN A 36 -8.10 -6.36 -5.98
C ASN A 36 -7.45 -5.53 -7.08
N GLN A 37 -6.23 -5.87 -7.52
CA GLN A 37 -5.62 -5.24 -8.68
C GLN A 37 -6.30 -5.62 -9.98
N ALA A 38 -6.61 -6.91 -10.15
CA ALA A 38 -7.33 -7.41 -11.33
C ALA A 38 -8.73 -6.79 -11.45
N SER A 39 -9.42 -6.58 -10.32
CA SER A 39 -10.75 -5.95 -10.30
C SER A 39 -10.71 -4.42 -10.36
N GLY A 40 -9.53 -3.79 -10.33
CA GLY A 40 -9.37 -2.35 -10.26
C GLY A 40 -9.73 -1.70 -8.91
N ALA A 41 -9.98 -2.49 -7.86
CA ALA A 41 -10.31 -1.98 -6.53
C ALA A 41 -9.13 -1.27 -5.86
N THR A 42 -7.91 -1.78 -6.07
CA THR A 42 -6.68 -1.13 -5.60
C THR A 42 -5.54 -1.38 -6.58
N ARG A 43 -4.63 -0.43 -6.75
CA ARG A 43 -3.33 -0.67 -7.39
C ARG A 43 -2.27 -0.86 -6.33
N THR A 44 -1.57 -2.00 -6.35
CA THR A 44 -0.58 -2.35 -5.32
C THR A 44 0.82 -2.19 -5.90
N PHE A 45 1.69 -1.51 -5.18
CA PHE A 45 3.09 -1.34 -5.52
C PHE A 45 3.96 -1.98 -4.44
N VAL A 46 5.05 -2.59 -4.86
CA VAL A 46 5.98 -3.33 -4.00
C VAL A 46 7.41 -2.88 -4.24
N THR A 47 8.21 -2.99 -3.19
CA THR A 47 9.67 -2.88 -3.27
C THR A 47 10.28 -4.17 -2.75
N CYS A 48 11.37 -4.61 -3.37
CA CYS A 48 11.89 -5.96 -3.23
C CYS A 48 13.39 -5.97 -2.94
N VAL A 49 13.84 -7.02 -2.27
CA VAL A 49 15.23 -7.49 -2.35
C VAL A 49 15.19 -8.77 -3.16
N ASP A 50 15.89 -8.78 -4.29
CA ASP A 50 15.66 -9.76 -5.36
C ASP A 50 14.17 -9.77 -5.75
N ASN A 51 13.47 -10.90 -5.62
CA ASN A 51 12.02 -10.99 -5.85
C ASN A 51 11.21 -11.01 -4.56
N ARG A 52 11.85 -10.92 -3.39
CA ARG A 52 11.16 -10.97 -2.09
C ARG A 52 10.62 -9.59 -1.76
N VAL A 53 9.30 -9.49 -1.60
CA VAL A 53 8.67 -8.24 -1.20
C VAL A 53 9.10 -7.89 0.23
N VAL A 54 9.70 -6.70 0.38
CA VAL A 54 10.12 -6.15 1.69
C VAL A 54 9.33 -4.91 2.09
N GLY A 55 8.50 -4.39 1.20
CA GLY A 55 7.53 -3.34 1.52
C GLY A 55 6.46 -3.24 0.43
N TYR A 56 5.27 -2.78 0.80
CA TYR A 56 4.21 -2.53 -0.15
C TYR A 56 3.31 -1.38 0.27
N TYR A 57 2.66 -0.77 -0.71
CA TYR A 57 1.51 0.11 -0.49
C TYR A 57 0.43 -0.12 -1.54
N ALA A 58 -0.82 0.19 -1.20
CA ALA A 58 -1.97 0.05 -2.09
C ALA A 58 -2.76 1.36 -2.18
N LEU A 59 -3.05 1.79 -3.40
CA LEU A 59 -3.83 2.99 -3.69
C LEU A 59 -5.21 2.63 -4.25
N ALA A 60 -6.24 3.36 -3.83
CA ALA A 60 -7.59 3.26 -4.37
C ALA A 60 -8.13 4.63 -4.75
N SER A 61 -9.02 4.68 -5.74
CA SER A 61 -9.82 5.88 -6.00
C SER A 61 -10.93 5.99 -4.97
N GLY A 62 -11.20 7.22 -4.50
CA GLY A 62 -12.26 7.46 -3.54
C GLY A 62 -12.86 8.85 -3.65
N ALA A 63 -13.89 9.09 -2.84
CA ALA A 63 -14.51 10.40 -2.73
C ALA A 63 -14.93 10.66 -1.27
N ILE A 64 -14.77 11.90 -0.81
CA ILE A 64 -15.13 12.32 0.54
C ILE A 64 -16.29 13.32 0.44
N SER A 65 -17.32 13.15 1.28
CA SER A 65 -18.40 14.14 1.38
C SER A 65 -17.85 15.47 1.92
N ILE A 66 -18.27 16.59 1.34
CA ILE A 66 -17.91 17.94 1.81
C ILE A 66 -18.26 18.16 3.29
N GLN A 67 -19.30 17.48 3.80
CA GLN A 67 -19.73 17.57 5.20
C GLN A 67 -18.73 16.91 6.16
N SER A 68 -18.07 15.84 5.71
CA SER A 68 -17.03 15.11 6.49
C SER A 68 -15.63 15.71 6.37
N ALA A 69 -15.43 16.68 5.48
CA ALA A 69 -14.14 17.30 5.22
C ALA A 69 -13.92 18.55 6.09
N ASN A 70 -12.68 18.75 6.56
CA ASN A 70 -12.31 19.98 7.26
C ASN A 70 -12.41 21.21 6.34
N GLY A 71 -12.61 22.40 6.93
CA GLY A 71 -12.90 23.63 6.18
C GLY A 71 -11.83 24.03 5.16
N LYS A 72 -10.54 23.75 5.45
CA LYS A 72 -9.44 24.03 4.53
C LYS A 72 -9.41 23.06 3.34
N PHE A 73 -9.70 21.78 3.58
CA PHE A 73 -9.65 20.73 2.56
C PHE A 73 -10.82 20.81 1.56
N ARG A 74 -11.99 21.30 2.00
CA ARG A 74 -13.18 21.41 1.12
C ARG A 74 -13.31 22.72 0.35
N ARG A 75 -12.47 23.72 0.66
CA ARG A 75 -12.60 25.05 0.07
C ARG A 75 -12.35 24.98 -1.44
N ASN A 76 -13.32 25.43 -2.25
CA ASN A 76 -13.30 25.42 -3.72
C ASN A 76 -13.19 24.02 -4.35
N MET A 77 -13.56 22.95 -3.62
CA MET A 77 -13.58 21.58 -4.14
C MET A 77 -14.99 21.17 -4.60
N PRO A 78 -15.10 20.28 -5.60
CA PRO A 78 -16.38 19.70 -6.01
C PRO A 78 -16.99 18.82 -4.92
N ASN A 79 -18.29 18.52 -5.06
CA ASN A 79 -19.01 17.59 -4.19
C ASN A 79 -19.41 16.32 -4.97
N PRO A 80 -18.94 15.13 -4.59
CA PRO A 80 -17.98 14.85 -3.52
C PRO A 80 -16.54 15.23 -3.90
N ILE A 81 -15.67 15.36 -2.90
CA ILE A 81 -14.25 15.71 -3.09
C ILE A 81 -13.50 14.46 -3.57
N PRO A 82 -12.92 14.45 -4.79
CA PRO A 82 -12.15 13.31 -5.28
C PRO A 82 -10.85 13.16 -4.50
N VAL A 83 -10.52 11.93 -4.12
CA VAL A 83 -9.29 11.60 -3.38
C VAL A 83 -8.64 10.32 -3.90
N VAL A 84 -7.34 10.19 -3.62
CA VAL A 84 -6.63 8.91 -3.67
C VAL A 84 -6.45 8.42 -2.24
N ILE A 85 -6.92 7.21 -1.97
CA ILE A 85 -6.83 6.58 -0.65
C ILE A 85 -5.56 5.74 -0.61
N LEU A 86 -4.66 6.03 0.34
CA LEU A 86 -3.62 5.09 0.76
C LEU A 86 -4.26 4.00 1.61
N ALA A 87 -4.76 2.96 0.95
CA ALA A 87 -5.58 1.92 1.58
C ALA A 87 -4.76 1.06 2.54
N ARG A 88 -3.50 0.77 2.19
CA ARG A 88 -2.57 -0.07 2.96
C ARG A 88 -1.14 0.38 2.74
N LEU A 89 -0.32 0.25 3.79
CA LEU A 89 1.11 0.49 3.78
C LEU A 89 1.73 -0.46 4.81
N ALA A 90 2.75 -1.23 4.41
CA ALA A 90 3.47 -2.10 5.31
C ALA A 90 4.91 -2.31 4.86
N VAL A 91 5.79 -2.52 5.84
CA VAL A 91 7.20 -2.89 5.62
C VAL A 91 7.43 -4.24 6.32
N HIS A 92 8.13 -5.13 5.63
CA HIS A 92 8.51 -6.44 6.18
C HIS A 92 9.36 -6.26 7.43
N LYS A 93 9.10 -7.06 8.47
CA LYS A 93 9.98 -7.14 9.63
C LYS A 93 11.32 -7.71 9.18
N LEU A 94 12.37 -6.91 9.27
CA LEU A 94 13.72 -7.43 9.28
C LEU A 94 14.10 -7.64 10.74
N ASN A 95 14.70 -8.80 11.04
CA ASN A 95 15.24 -9.06 12.36
C ASN A 95 16.27 -7.96 12.70
N GLY A 96 15.88 -6.95 13.48
CA GLY A 96 16.77 -5.92 14.03
C GLY A 96 16.93 -4.60 13.27
N PHE A 97 16.31 -4.37 12.11
CA PHE A 97 16.43 -3.08 11.38
C PHE A 97 15.09 -2.64 10.77
N TYR A 98 14.56 -1.50 11.21
CA TYR A 98 13.45 -0.84 10.54
C TYR A 98 13.98 -0.04 9.36
N PHE A 99 13.53 -0.36 8.14
CA PHE A 99 13.70 0.57 7.01
C PHE A 99 12.87 1.83 7.31
N GLY A 100 13.56 2.96 7.55
CA GLY A 100 12.91 4.27 7.65
C GLY A 100 13.13 5.06 8.94
N SER A 101 13.96 4.61 9.89
CA SER A 101 14.44 5.52 10.95
C SER A 101 15.77 6.13 10.53
N PRO A 102 15.89 7.46 10.40
CA PRO A 102 17.17 8.10 10.60
C PRO A 102 17.55 7.89 12.07
N ILE A 103 18.84 7.71 12.30
CA ILE A 103 19.47 7.91 13.61
C ILE A 103 19.21 9.34 14.07
#